data_AF-A0A3P7NMD5-F1
#
_entry.id   AF-A0A3P7NMD5-F1
#
_cell.length_a   1.000
_cell.length_b   1.000
_cell.length_c   1.000
_cell.angle_alpha   90.00
_cell.angle_beta   90.00
_cell.angle_gamma   90.00
#
_symmetry.space_group_name_H-M   'P 1'
#
loop_
_entity.id
_entity.type
_entity.pdbx_description
1 polymer ?
#
loop_
_entity_poly.entity_id
_entity_poly.type
_entity_poly.pdbx_seq_one_letter_code
_entity_poly.pdbx_strand_id
1 'polypeptide(L)'
;MLLEPLITYLVRWRNRLRASTPSSSVNSSNVDSVAKPDNGQLFLHQFFGSRLVSRLSLLQLVDTCLLKCYLVTNIARVGPLLRQENYCHLEEAERVLTLNQRYTDLVTMYRTRGFHQQALRVLTNIALGTAETEKTRPSDDVQSPDLIVAYLKDLDPANFELVAQFGDWIMNKHPRAWMSIFVAWERELRRKLLSAAP
;
A
#
# COMPACT_ATOMS: atom_id res chain seq x y z
N MET A 1 3.90 26.30 -4.18
CA MET A 1 5.36 26.48 -4.14
C MET A 1 5.98 26.34 -2.74
N LEU A 2 5.31 26.72 -1.65
CA LEU A 2 5.90 26.71 -0.30
C LEU A 2 6.36 25.33 0.22
N LEU A 3 5.74 24.24 -0.24
CA LEU A 3 6.03 22.88 0.24
C LEU A 3 7.11 22.13 -0.58
N GLU A 4 7.53 22.62 -1.75
CA GLU A 4 8.51 21.90 -2.59
C GLU A 4 9.90 21.75 -1.94
N PRO A 5 10.44 22.74 -1.22
CA PRO A 5 11.68 22.56 -0.47
C PRO A 5 11.56 21.50 0.63
N LEU A 6 10.42 21.46 1.33
CA LEU A 6 10.13 20.46 2.35
C LEU A 6 10.04 19.06 1.73
N ILE A 7 9.31 18.91 0.63
CA ILE A 7 9.19 17.65 -0.10
C ILE A 7 10.57 17.15 -0.54
N THR A 8 11.39 18.02 -1.12
CA THR A 8 12.75 17.67 -1.59
C THR A 8 13.61 17.19 -0.42
N TYR A 9 13.54 17.90 0.71
CA TYR A 9 14.24 17.51 1.93
C TYR A 9 13.77 16.14 2.43
N LEU A 10 12.45 15.92 2.55
CA LEU A 10 11.87 14.66 3.02
C LEU A 10 12.21 13.48 2.11
N VAL A 11 12.17 13.63 0.79
CA VAL A 11 12.57 12.58 -0.16
C VAL A 11 14.05 12.22 0.00
N ARG A 12 14.93 13.22 0.13
CA ARG A 12 16.36 12.99 0.37
C ARG A 12 16.58 12.25 1.69
N TRP A 13 15.84 12.62 2.73
CA TRP A 13 15.94 11.98 4.04
C TRP A 13 15.40 10.55 4.02
N ARG A 14 14.27 10.30 3.34
CA ARG A 14 13.72 8.95 3.11
C ARG A 14 14.75 8.03 2.47
N ASN A 15 15.43 8.50 1.41
CA ASN A 15 16.42 7.70 0.69
C ASN A 15 17.65 7.39 1.56
N ARG A 16 18.09 8.34 2.39
CA ARG A 16 19.17 8.12 3.37
C ARG A 16 18.79 7.07 4.40
N LEU A 17 17.62 7.20 5.02
CA LEU A 17 17.12 6.22 5.99
C LEU A 17 17.04 4.82 5.39
N ARG A 18 16.60 4.69 4.12
CA ARG A 18 16.56 3.39 3.42
C ARG A 18 17.96 2.83 3.17
N ALA A 19 18.91 3.66 2.74
CA ALA A 19 20.28 3.23 2.43
C ALA A 19 21.08 2.77 3.65
N SER A 20 20.76 3.23 4.86
CA SER A 20 21.47 2.85 6.10
C SER A 20 21.16 1.44 6.62
N THR A 21 20.76 0.49 5.77
CA THR A 21 20.58 -0.92 6.19
C THR A 21 21.90 -1.51 6.65
N PRO A 22 21.95 -2.21 7.80
CA PRO A 22 23.13 -2.97 8.17
C PRO A 22 23.27 -4.11 7.16
N SER A 23 24.34 -4.08 6.38
CA SER A 23 24.70 -5.21 5.51
C SER A 23 25.05 -6.41 6.40
N SER A 24 24.20 -7.43 6.42
CA SER A 24 24.61 -8.77 6.80
C SER A 24 25.57 -9.30 5.73
N SER A 25 26.87 -9.12 5.98
CA SER A 25 27.96 -9.84 5.33
C SER A 25 28.82 -10.40 6.44
N VAL A 26 28.45 -11.60 6.89
CA VAL A 26 29.33 -12.48 7.66
C VAL A 26 30.43 -12.92 6.70
N ASN A 27 31.67 -12.52 6.96
CA ASN A 27 32.84 -13.30 6.61
C ASN A 27 33.84 -13.15 7.76
N SER A 28 33.90 -14.19 8.59
CA SER A 28 34.91 -14.36 9.63
C SER A 28 36.28 -14.60 8.99
N SER A 29 37.24 -13.74 9.31
CA SER A 29 38.53 -14.14 9.89
C SER A 29 39.26 -12.91 10.44
N ASN A 30 39.43 -12.89 11.78
CA ASN A 30 40.66 -12.58 12.53
C ASN A 30 41.52 -11.37 12.04
N VAL A 31 41.90 -10.33 12.82
CA VAL A 31 42.28 -10.18 14.24
C VAL A 31 42.32 -8.67 14.58
N ASP A 32 42.05 -8.34 15.85
CA ASP A 32 42.41 -7.13 16.63
C ASP A 32 41.98 -5.68 16.27
N SER A 33 41.52 -5.05 17.36
CA SER A 33 41.69 -3.64 17.74
C SER A 33 40.67 -2.58 17.31
N VAL A 34 40.16 -1.92 18.36
CA VAL A 34 39.40 -0.67 18.42
C VAL A 34 37.92 -0.80 18.03
N ALA A 35 37.07 -0.66 19.05
CA ALA A 35 35.65 -0.41 18.92
C ALA A 35 35.41 0.78 17.98
N LYS A 36 35.14 0.49 16.70
CA LYS A 36 34.59 1.44 15.75
C LYS A 36 33.11 1.63 16.11
N PRO A 37 32.62 2.86 16.31
CA PRO A 37 31.21 3.07 16.49
C PRO A 37 30.52 2.76 15.16
N ASP A 38 29.54 1.86 15.20
CA ASP A 38 28.71 1.51 14.06
C ASP A 38 28.09 2.77 13.45
N ASN A 39 28.53 3.11 12.24
CA ASN A 39 28.15 4.31 11.47
C ASN A 39 26.64 4.46 11.17
N GLY A 40 25.80 3.54 11.63
CA GLY A 40 24.33 3.62 11.54
C GLY A 40 23.65 4.36 12.69
N GLN A 41 24.25 4.40 13.89
CA GLN A 41 23.66 5.07 15.06
C GLN A 41 24.04 6.56 15.17
N LEU A 42 25.14 6.96 14.52
CA LEU A 42 25.76 8.28 14.67
C LEU A 42 24.96 9.44 14.05
N PHE A 43 24.11 9.21 13.05
CA PHE A 43 23.39 10.30 12.37
C PHE A 43 22.05 10.69 13.01
N LEU A 44 21.50 9.87 13.91
CA LEU A 44 20.22 10.20 14.57
C LEU A 44 20.42 11.11 15.79
N HIS A 45 21.55 10.95 16.50
CA HIS A 45 21.86 11.74 17.70
C HIS A 45 22.12 13.23 17.39
N GLN A 46 22.65 13.55 16.20
CA GLN A 46 23.03 14.92 15.84
C GLN A 46 21.82 15.84 15.56
N PHE A 47 20.67 15.28 15.18
CA PHE A 47 19.47 16.05 14.82
C PHE A 47 18.36 15.98 15.88
N PHE A 48 18.30 14.87 16.64
CA PHE A 48 17.32 14.68 17.70
C PHE A 48 18.08 14.44 19.00
N GLY A 49 18.47 15.53 19.65
CA GLY A 49 19.16 15.49 20.93
C GLY A 49 18.49 14.50 21.87
N SER A 50 19.26 13.47 22.27
CA SER A 50 18.94 12.47 23.29
C SER A 50 17.47 11.98 23.37
N ARG A 51 17.05 11.10 22.44
CA ARG A 51 16.18 9.92 22.70
C ARG A 51 15.87 9.09 21.43
N LEU A 52 16.28 7.82 21.44
CA LEU A 52 15.47 6.61 21.19
C LEU A 52 14.51 6.48 19.97
N VAL A 53 14.43 7.39 19.00
CA VAL A 53 13.50 7.21 17.88
C VAL A 53 14.02 6.14 16.92
N SER A 54 13.25 5.05 16.77
CA SER A 54 13.62 3.97 15.85
C SER A 54 13.63 4.47 14.40
N ARG A 55 14.51 3.90 13.58
CA ARG A 55 14.57 4.17 12.13
C ARG A 55 13.21 3.97 11.45
N LEU A 56 12.46 2.95 11.86
CA LEU A 56 11.13 2.66 11.30
C LEU A 56 10.12 3.76 11.65
N SER A 57 10.15 4.25 12.89
CA SER A 57 9.31 5.38 13.32
C SER A 57 9.61 6.65 12.52
N LEU A 58 10.89 6.89 12.20
CA LEU A 58 11.30 8.02 11.36
C LEU A 58 10.85 7.86 9.91
N LEU A 59 11.00 6.67 9.32
CA LEU A 59 10.49 6.36 7.99
C LEU A 59 8.96 6.55 7.91
N GLN A 60 8.24 6.09 8.94
CA GLN A 60 6.80 6.26 9.05
C GLN A 60 6.41 7.74 9.10
N LEU A 61 7.10 8.55 9.90
CA LEU A 61 6.86 9.98 9.96
C LEU A 61 7.10 10.65 8.60
N VAL A 62 8.22 10.35 7.96
CA VAL A 62 8.60 10.92 6.66
C VAL A 62 7.60 10.56 5.58
N ASP A 63 7.24 9.28 5.45
CA ASP A 63 6.30 8.82 4.42
C ASP A 63 4.89 9.39 4.65
N THR A 64 4.45 9.49 5.91
CA THR A 64 3.16 10.13 6.26
C THR A 64 3.16 11.62 5.93
N CYS A 65 4.25 12.33 6.22
CA CYS A 65 4.40 13.74 5.86
C CYS A 65 4.44 13.95 4.34
N LEU A 66 5.15 13.09 3.60
CA LEU A 66 5.19 13.12 2.14
C LEU A 66 3.79 12.91 1.54
N LEU A 67 3.02 11.94 2.05
CA LEU A 67 1.65 11.71 1.62
C LEU A 67 0.80 12.98 1.76
N LYS A 68 0.83 13.61 2.94
CA LYS A 68 0.10 14.87 3.20
C LYS A 68 0.56 16.00 2.28
N CYS A 69 1.88 16.15 2.09
CA CYS A 69 2.42 17.17 1.20
C CYS A 69 1.94 16.96 -0.24
N TYR A 70 1.95 15.72 -0.74
CA TYR A 70 1.50 15.39 -2.09
C TYR A 70 0.01 15.64 -2.29
N LEU A 71 -0.83 15.32 -1.31
CA LEU A 71 -2.26 15.63 -1.38
C LEU A 71 -2.52 17.13 -1.52
N VAL A 72 -1.70 17.97 -0.89
CA VAL A 72 -1.84 19.44 -0.94
C VAL A 72 -1.20 20.04 -2.20
N THR A 73 -0.07 19.50 -2.68
CA THR A 73 0.69 20.11 -3.80
C THR A 73 0.38 19.50 -5.16
N ASN A 74 0.47 18.18 -5.27
CA ASN A 74 0.32 17.47 -6.53
C ASN A 74 -0.11 16.03 -6.28
N ILE A 75 -1.40 15.80 -6.43
CA ILE A 75 -2.08 14.53 -6.15
C ILE A 75 -1.57 13.41 -7.06
N ALA A 76 -1.03 13.71 -8.25
CA ALA A 76 -0.47 12.71 -9.15
C ALA A 76 0.72 11.94 -8.54
N ARG A 77 1.35 12.48 -7.48
CA ARG A 77 2.48 11.87 -6.77
C ARG A 77 2.05 10.87 -5.69
N VAL A 78 0.77 10.84 -5.31
CA VAL A 78 0.23 9.94 -4.26
C VAL A 78 0.28 8.48 -4.72
N GLY A 79 -0.26 8.18 -5.90
CA GLY A 79 -0.30 6.82 -6.43
C GLY A 79 1.10 6.15 -6.51
N PRO A 80 2.13 6.81 -7.08
CA PRO A 80 3.50 6.29 -7.05
C PRO A 80 4.05 6.03 -5.65
N LEU A 81 3.77 6.89 -4.67
CA LEU A 81 4.21 6.71 -3.29
C LEU A 81 3.61 5.45 -2.67
N LEU A 82 2.31 5.23 -2.85
CA LEU A 82 1.57 4.13 -2.22
C LEU A 82 1.81 2.75 -2.87
N ARG A 83 2.21 2.73 -4.15
CA ARG A 83 2.61 1.49 -4.83
C ARG A 83 3.99 1.00 -4.44
N GLN A 84 4.88 1.90 -4.01
CA GLN A 84 6.17 1.53 -3.47
C GLN A 84 6.03 1.02 -2.03
N GLU A 85 7.03 0.28 -1.54
CA GLU A 85 7.15 0.02 -0.10
C GLU A 85 7.19 1.37 0.63
N ASN A 86 6.20 1.61 1.48
CA ASN A 86 6.00 2.85 2.21
C ASN A 86 5.59 2.54 3.65
N TYR A 87 6.03 3.38 4.58
CA TYR A 87 5.81 3.21 6.01
C TYR A 87 4.70 4.12 6.55
N CYS A 88 3.85 4.69 5.68
CA CYS A 88 2.78 5.60 6.08
C CYS A 88 1.99 5.03 7.27
N HIS A 89 1.71 5.88 8.26
CA HIS A 89 0.85 5.51 9.38
C HIS A 89 -0.54 5.16 8.85
N LEU A 90 -1.01 3.94 9.11
CA LEU A 90 -2.18 3.37 8.42
C LEU A 90 -3.43 4.23 8.63
N GLU A 91 -3.78 4.49 9.88
CA GLU A 91 -4.98 5.25 10.26
C GLU A 91 -4.93 6.68 9.71
N GLU A 92 -3.74 7.28 9.69
CA GLU A 92 -3.59 8.66 9.24
C GLU A 92 -3.66 8.74 7.71
N ALA A 93 -3.08 7.75 7.01
CA ALA A 93 -3.17 7.62 5.57
C ALA A 93 -4.63 7.38 5.13
N GLU A 94 -5.35 6.49 5.80
CA GLU A 94 -6.77 6.25 5.57
C GLU A 94 -7.60 7.53 5.75
N ARG A 95 -7.39 8.24 6.87
CA ARG A 95 -8.09 9.48 7.16
C ARG A 95 -7.85 10.54 6.08
N VAL A 96 -6.59 10.80 5.70
CA VAL A 96 -6.29 11.84 4.70
C VAL A 96 -6.72 11.44 3.29
N LEU A 97 -6.63 10.17 2.91
CA LEU A 97 -7.08 9.71 1.59
C LEU A 97 -8.61 9.79 1.49
N THR A 98 -9.33 9.40 2.54
CA THR A 98 -10.80 9.48 2.60
C THR A 98 -11.27 10.93 2.53
N LEU A 99 -10.65 11.83 3.31
CA LEU A 99 -10.98 13.26 3.27
C LEU A 99 -10.78 13.91 1.90
N ASN A 100 -9.82 13.43 1.12
CA ASN A 100 -9.57 13.90 -0.24
C ASN A 100 -10.32 13.06 -1.30
N GLN A 101 -11.25 12.19 -0.90
CA GLN A 101 -12.03 11.31 -1.79
C GLN A 101 -11.15 10.40 -2.70
N ARG A 102 -9.96 10.06 -2.22
CA ARG A 102 -8.95 9.25 -2.94
C ARG A 102 -9.10 7.75 -2.65
N TYR A 103 -10.28 7.21 -2.92
CA TYR A 103 -10.58 5.81 -2.60
C TYR A 103 -9.77 4.80 -3.43
N THR A 104 -9.42 5.15 -4.68
CA THR A 104 -8.59 4.28 -5.54
C THR A 104 -7.18 4.09 -4.98
N ASP A 105 -6.60 5.16 -4.44
CA ASP A 105 -5.29 5.15 -3.77
C ASP A 105 -5.38 4.40 -2.43
N LEU A 106 -6.47 4.57 -1.68
CA LEU A 106 -6.74 3.84 -0.44
C LEU A 106 -6.83 2.32 -0.67
N VAL A 107 -7.59 1.89 -1.69
CA VAL A 107 -7.68 0.48 -2.09
C VAL A 107 -6.31 -0.06 -2.50
N THR A 108 -5.50 0.73 -3.21
CA THR A 108 -4.13 0.36 -3.59
C THR A 108 -3.25 0.16 -2.35
N MET A 109 -3.30 1.06 -1.37
CA MET A 109 -2.54 0.95 -0.12
C MET A 109 -2.94 -0.30 0.67
N TYR A 110 -4.23 -0.57 0.79
CA TYR A 110 -4.69 -1.79 1.48
C TYR A 110 -4.24 -3.05 0.74
N ARG A 111 -4.32 -3.07 -0.59
CA ARG A 111 -3.84 -4.19 -1.41
C ARG A 111 -2.35 -4.46 -1.18
N THR A 112 -1.50 -3.44 -1.23
CA THR A 112 -0.04 -3.62 -1.05
C THR A 112 0.35 -4.06 0.35
N ARG A 113 -0.51 -3.86 1.34
CA ARG A 113 -0.31 -4.27 2.74
C ARG A 113 -1.06 -5.55 3.14
N GLY A 114 -1.77 -6.20 2.20
CA GLY A 114 -2.53 -7.43 2.48
C GLY A 114 -3.86 -7.22 3.21
N PHE A 115 -4.32 -5.97 3.37
CA PHE A 115 -5.60 -5.61 3.99
C PHE A 115 -6.77 -5.77 3.00
N HIS A 116 -6.91 -6.96 2.43
CA HIS A 116 -7.88 -7.23 1.36
C HIS A 116 -9.33 -7.01 1.79
N GLN A 117 -9.66 -7.33 3.03
CA GLN A 117 -11.01 -7.13 3.56
C GLN A 117 -11.39 -5.64 3.60
N GLN A 118 -10.49 -4.78 4.09
CA GLN A 118 -10.69 -3.33 4.11
C GLN A 118 -10.80 -2.76 2.69
N ALA A 119 -9.95 -3.22 1.78
CA ALA A 119 -10.01 -2.83 0.37
C ALA A 119 -11.38 -3.16 -0.26
N LEU A 120 -11.88 -4.38 -0.05
CA LEU A 120 -13.17 -4.83 -0.58
C LEU A 120 -14.35 -4.06 0.04
N ARG A 121 -14.29 -3.69 1.33
CA ARG A 121 -15.30 -2.82 1.95
C ARG A 121 -15.37 -1.45 1.26
N VAL A 122 -14.21 -0.82 1.03
CA VAL A 122 -14.16 0.47 0.31
C VAL A 122 -14.73 0.32 -1.10
N LEU A 123 -14.34 -0.73 -1.83
CA LEU A 123 -14.89 -1.00 -3.17
C LEU A 123 -16.40 -1.25 -3.17
N THR A 124 -16.90 -1.95 -2.16
CA THR A 124 -18.35 -2.19 -1.98
C THR A 124 -19.08 -0.87 -1.74
N ASN A 125 -18.54 0.01 -0.90
CA ASN A 125 -19.13 1.32 -0.65
C ASN A 125 -19.19 2.18 -1.92
N ILE A 126 -18.15 2.14 -2.76
CA ILE A 126 -18.12 2.81 -4.07
C ILE A 126 -19.16 2.18 -5.02
N ALA A 127 -19.19 0.86 -5.11
CA ALA A 127 -20.08 0.12 -6.00
C ALA A 127 -21.56 0.23 -5.62
N LEU A 128 -21.88 0.55 -4.36
CA LEU A 128 -23.25 0.82 -3.90
C LEU A 128 -23.62 2.31 -3.94
N GLY A 129 -22.72 3.18 -4.43
CA GLY A 129 -22.96 4.63 -4.49
C GLY A 129 -22.93 5.35 -3.14
N THR A 130 -22.47 4.68 -2.08
CA THR A 130 -22.35 5.27 -0.73
C THR A 130 -21.07 6.09 -0.53
N ALA A 131 -20.12 5.99 -1.46
CA ALA A 131 -18.88 6.76 -1.47
C ALA A 131 -18.71 7.51 -2.81
N GLU A 132 -18.71 8.85 -2.75
CA GLU A 132 -18.48 9.72 -3.90
C GLU A 132 -17.00 9.69 -4.31
N THR A 133 -16.68 9.26 -5.53
CA THR A 133 -15.30 9.27 -6.04
C THR A 133 -15.16 10.29 -7.17
N GLU A 134 -13.98 10.91 -7.32
CA GLU A 134 -13.64 11.87 -8.39
C GLU A 134 -13.99 11.38 -9.82
N LYS A 135 -14.09 10.06 -10.02
CA LYS A 135 -14.34 9.41 -11.32
C LYS A 135 -15.78 9.00 -11.56
N THR A 136 -16.68 9.11 -10.59
CA THR A 136 -18.07 8.70 -10.76
C THR A 136 -18.77 9.72 -11.66
N ARG A 137 -18.80 9.46 -12.96
CA ARG A 137 -19.68 10.21 -13.86
C ARG A 137 -21.12 9.81 -13.51
N PRO A 138 -22.09 10.73 -13.56
CA PRO A 138 -23.50 10.44 -13.24
C PRO A 138 -24.15 9.41 -14.19
N SER A 139 -23.43 8.92 -15.20
CA SER A 139 -23.84 7.91 -16.17
C SER A 139 -23.36 6.48 -15.85
N ASP A 140 -22.44 6.32 -14.90
CA ASP A 140 -21.94 4.99 -14.54
C ASP A 140 -22.98 4.33 -13.62
N ASP A 141 -23.47 3.16 -14.05
CA ASP A 141 -24.48 2.38 -13.33
C ASP A 141 -24.01 2.18 -11.88
N VAL A 142 -24.69 2.86 -10.93
CA VAL A 142 -24.31 3.04 -9.51
C VAL A 142 -24.32 1.72 -8.72
N GLN A 143 -24.36 0.58 -9.43
CA GLN A 143 -24.46 -0.79 -8.93
C GLN A 143 -23.60 -1.77 -9.74
N SER A 144 -22.59 -1.33 -10.50
CA SER A 144 -21.73 -2.28 -11.20
C SER A 144 -20.79 -3.04 -10.24
N PRO A 145 -20.76 -4.39 -10.27
CA PRO A 145 -19.85 -5.19 -9.46
C PRO A 145 -18.41 -5.22 -10.01
N ASP A 146 -18.13 -4.55 -11.12
CA ASP A 146 -16.91 -4.72 -11.91
C ASP A 146 -15.62 -4.50 -11.09
N LEU A 147 -15.60 -3.47 -10.24
CA LEU A 147 -14.43 -3.16 -9.41
C LEU A 147 -14.16 -4.25 -8.36
N ILE A 148 -15.21 -4.79 -7.75
CA ILE A 148 -15.11 -5.85 -6.75
C ILE A 148 -14.68 -7.16 -7.44
N VAL A 149 -15.31 -7.49 -8.56
CA VAL A 149 -15.00 -8.70 -9.35
C VAL A 149 -13.57 -8.66 -9.88
N ALA A 150 -13.12 -7.51 -10.41
CA ALA A 150 -11.74 -7.33 -10.85
C ALA A 150 -10.76 -7.51 -9.68
N TYR A 151 -11.08 -6.93 -8.51
CA TYR A 151 -10.25 -7.08 -7.33
C TYR A 151 -10.15 -8.54 -6.89
N LEU A 152 -11.27 -9.27 -6.81
CA LEU A 152 -11.30 -10.68 -6.41
C LEU A 152 -10.58 -11.59 -7.40
N LYS A 153 -10.68 -11.32 -8.71
CA LYS A 153 -9.94 -12.05 -9.75
C LYS A 153 -8.42 -11.95 -9.60
N ASP A 154 -7.93 -10.79 -9.16
CA ASP A 154 -6.49 -10.55 -8.95
C ASP A 154 -5.96 -11.21 -7.67
N LEU A 155 -6.84 -11.60 -6.73
CA LEU A 155 -6.42 -12.24 -5.48
C LEU A 155 -5.98 -13.68 -5.70
N ASP A 156 -5.10 -14.16 -4.81
CA ASP A 156 -4.74 -15.56 -4.78
C ASP A 156 -5.96 -16.42 -4.42
N PRO A 157 -6.21 -17.56 -5.10
CA PRO A 157 -7.29 -18.49 -4.80
C PRO A 157 -7.37 -18.95 -3.33
N ALA A 158 -6.27 -18.86 -2.57
CA ALA A 158 -6.28 -19.11 -1.12
C ALA A 158 -7.22 -18.16 -0.34
N ASN A 159 -7.60 -17.01 -0.90
CA ASN A 159 -8.50 -16.03 -0.28
C ASN A 159 -9.99 -16.30 -0.55
N PHE A 160 -10.38 -17.57 -0.71
CA PHE A 160 -11.77 -17.96 -0.99
C PHE A 160 -12.78 -17.40 0.03
N GLU A 161 -12.38 -17.27 1.30
CA GLU A 161 -13.22 -16.68 2.35
C GLU A 161 -13.73 -15.27 2.00
N LEU A 162 -12.92 -14.46 1.30
CA LEU A 162 -13.33 -13.13 0.86
C LEU A 162 -14.35 -13.19 -0.28
N VAL A 163 -14.23 -14.14 -1.19
CA VAL A 163 -15.24 -14.36 -2.25
C VAL A 163 -16.56 -14.80 -1.62
N ALA A 164 -16.54 -15.65 -0.60
CA ALA A 164 -17.74 -16.04 0.13
C ALA A 164 -18.36 -14.84 0.86
N GLN A 165 -17.55 -14.04 1.58
CA GLN A 165 -18.02 -12.91 2.37
C GLN A 165 -18.63 -11.77 1.51
N PHE A 166 -18.00 -11.42 0.39
CA PHE A 166 -18.44 -10.31 -0.46
C PHE A 166 -19.26 -10.77 -1.69
N GLY A 167 -19.45 -12.08 -1.85
CA GLY A 167 -20.04 -12.67 -3.04
C GLY A 167 -21.56 -12.69 -3.05
N ASP A 168 -22.25 -12.64 -1.91
CA ASP A 168 -23.71 -12.84 -1.84
C ASP A 168 -24.49 -11.89 -2.75
N TRP A 169 -24.22 -10.59 -2.65
CA TRP A 169 -24.85 -9.59 -3.52
C TRP A 169 -24.51 -9.79 -5.00
N ILE A 170 -23.24 -10.07 -5.33
CA ILE A 170 -22.78 -10.26 -6.72
C ILE A 170 -23.37 -11.55 -7.31
N MET A 171 -23.47 -12.61 -6.53
CA MET A 171 -24.05 -13.90 -6.93
C MET A 171 -25.54 -13.73 -7.27
N ASN A 172 -26.28 -13.01 -6.43
CA ASN A 172 -27.72 -12.83 -6.59
C ASN A 172 -28.08 -11.87 -7.73
N LYS A 173 -27.31 -10.78 -7.93
CA LYS A 173 -27.60 -9.75 -8.94
C LYS A 173 -26.84 -9.94 -10.25
N HIS A 174 -25.64 -10.48 -10.21
CA HIS A 174 -24.72 -10.60 -11.35
C HIS A 174 -24.03 -11.98 -11.41
N PRO A 175 -24.79 -13.09 -11.53
CA PRO A 175 -24.25 -14.44 -11.42
C PRO A 175 -23.13 -14.75 -12.44
N ARG A 176 -23.21 -14.19 -13.66
CA ARG A 176 -22.13 -14.33 -14.66
C ARG A 176 -20.83 -13.68 -14.21
N ALA A 177 -20.91 -12.51 -13.59
CA ALA A 177 -19.73 -11.80 -13.09
C ALA A 177 -19.11 -12.57 -11.91
N TRP A 178 -19.94 -13.09 -11.01
CA TRP A 178 -19.51 -13.96 -9.92
C TRP A 178 -18.77 -15.22 -10.42
N MET A 179 -19.37 -15.96 -11.37
CA MET A 179 -18.74 -17.16 -11.96
C MET A 179 -17.40 -16.87 -12.63
N SER A 180 -17.25 -15.69 -13.24
CA SER A 180 -16.02 -15.31 -13.93
C SER A 180 -14.80 -15.20 -13.01
N ILE A 181 -15.00 -15.05 -11.70
CA ILE A 181 -13.92 -15.08 -10.69
C ILE A 181 -13.27 -16.47 -10.68
N PHE A 182 -14.07 -17.53 -10.58
CA PHE A 182 -13.57 -18.91 -10.53
C PHE A 182 -12.90 -19.34 -11.83
N VAL A 183 -13.37 -18.84 -12.97
CA VAL A 183 -12.70 -19.08 -14.27
C VAL A 183 -11.28 -18.50 -14.27
N ALA A 184 -11.08 -17.31 -13.69
CA ALA A 184 -9.75 -16.71 -13.57
C ALA A 184 -8.87 -17.50 -12.59
N TRP A 185 -9.43 -17.89 -11.44
CA TRP A 185 -8.71 -18.65 -10.41
C TRP A 185 -8.31 -20.05 -10.87
N GLU A 186 -9.17 -20.78 -11.58
CA GLU A 186 -8.85 -22.09 -12.14
C GLU A 186 -7.72 -22.00 -13.17
N ARG A 187 -7.73 -20.97 -14.02
CA ARG A 187 -6.64 -20.70 -14.97
C ARG A 187 -5.33 -20.46 -14.24
N GLU A 188 -5.38 -19.68 -13.16
CA GLU A 188 -4.24 -19.35 -12.32
C GLU A 188 -3.66 -20.59 -11.61
N LEU A 189 -4.50 -21.45 -11.04
CA LEU A 189 -4.10 -22.71 -10.43
C LEU A 189 -3.42 -23.65 -11.43
N ARG A 190 -4.02 -23.83 -12.62
CA ARG A 190 -3.41 -24.64 -13.70
C ARG A 190 -2.04 -24.13 -14.11
N ARG A 191 -1.90 -22.81 -14.22
CA ARG A 191 -0.64 -22.17 -14.58
C ARG A 191 0.44 -22.44 -13.52
N LYS A 192 0.10 -22.34 -12.23
CA LYS A 192 1.00 -22.69 -11.11
C LYS A 192 1.41 -24.17 -11.13
N LEU A 193 0.45 -25.07 -11.38
CA LEU A 193 0.72 -26.52 -11.50
C LEU A 193 1.68 -26.83 -12.66
N LEU A 194 1.46 -26.22 -13.82
CA LEU A 194 2.34 -26.40 -14.99
C LEU A 194 3.76 -25.85 -14.75
N SER A 195 3.89 -24.73 -14.03
CA SER A 195 5.21 -24.17 -13.68
C SER A 195 5.97 -24.95 -12.60
N ALA A 196 5.27 -25.81 -11.86
CA ALA A 196 5.85 -26.64 -10.80
C ALA A 196 6.24 -28.05 -11.27
N ALA A 197 5.97 -28.39 -12.53
CA ALA A 197 6.40 -29.64 -13.13
C ALA A 197 7.93 -29.59 -13.40
N PRO A 198 8.70 -30.61 -12.99
CA PRO A 198 10.16 -30.68 -13.15
C PRO A 198 10.60 -30.86 -14.61
#